data_AF-A0A0M7B837-F1
#
_entry.id   AF-A0A0M7B837-F1
#
_cell.length_a   1.000
_cell.length_b   1.000
_cell.length_c   1.000
_cell.angle_alpha   90.00
_cell.angle_beta   90.00
_cell.angle_gamma   90.00
#
_symmetry.space_group_name_H-M   'P 1'
#
loop_
_entity.id
_entity.type
_entity.pdbx_description
1 polymer ?
#
loop_
_entity_poly.entity_id
_entity_poly.type
_entity_poly.pdbx_seq_one_letter_code
_entity_poly.pdbx_strand_id
1 'polypeptide(L)'
;MGHYHAARLSEEELSFHRPHDVVEIDLNGERLVYSRTTQEQTALPGFATASDADLEASLVQWLERECRAPDIPQAEMMPWIAALITDLLTERGLDIRTLIDWQHQVAARIRWKLGSIREEARRRAYQMALLDDEAAPTHDTRQIVRFDAETYATVPTQPTGAFRFRRHLLGADRAPLIDGDANGEEFQCAWALDSLDEVEVWSRNVARHPLSFFLPRVGHRFYPDFIARLTDGRLFVVEYKGEHLVGAPEAREKDTIGRIWARTTGNVFLMVRKMAHGIDMTGQLRAAVGRRE
;
A
#
# COMPACT_ATOMS: atom_id res chain seq x y z
N MET A 1 -12.76 -4.74 18.24
CA MET A 1 -13.39 -4.72 16.90
C MET A 1 -14.89 -4.45 17.08
N GLY A 2 -15.37 -3.23 16.84
CA GLY A 2 -16.80 -2.91 16.88
C GLY A 2 -17.22 -2.41 15.50
N HIS A 3 -18.28 -3.01 14.95
CA HIS A 3 -18.74 -2.99 13.54
C HIS A 3 -18.14 -4.14 12.70
N TYR A 4 -18.83 -5.27 12.79
CA TYR A 4 -18.47 -6.59 12.27
C TYR A 4 -18.40 -6.61 10.74
N HIS A 5 -17.23 -6.97 10.20
CA HIS A 5 -17.17 -7.47 8.83
C HIS A 5 -17.93 -8.80 8.77
N ALA A 6 -18.83 -8.95 7.80
CA ALA A 6 -19.74 -10.09 7.73
C ALA A 6 -18.98 -11.42 7.68
N ALA A 7 -19.36 -12.34 8.59
CA ALA A 7 -18.85 -13.70 8.65
C ALA A 7 -19.49 -14.56 7.54
N ARG A 8 -19.20 -14.24 6.28
CA ARG A 8 -19.80 -14.88 5.10
C ARG A 8 -18.78 -15.00 3.98
N LEU A 9 -18.93 -15.98 3.09
CA LEU A 9 -18.23 -16.03 1.81
C LEU A 9 -19.25 -15.92 0.68
N SER A 10 -19.19 -14.83 -0.09
CA SER A 10 -20.10 -14.63 -1.23
C SER A 10 -19.85 -15.69 -2.31
N GLU A 11 -20.79 -15.82 -3.26
CA GLU A 11 -20.63 -16.71 -4.42
C GLU A 11 -19.37 -16.35 -5.25
N GLU A 12 -19.05 -15.06 -5.36
CA GLU A 12 -17.83 -14.58 -6.03
C GLU A 12 -16.55 -14.95 -5.26
N GLU A 13 -16.61 -14.95 -3.93
CA GLU A 13 -15.47 -15.31 -3.08
C GLU A 13 -15.24 -16.84 -3.04
N LEU A 14 -16.30 -17.64 -3.14
CA LEU A 14 -16.21 -19.10 -3.10
C LEU A 14 -17.42 -19.73 -3.81
N SER A 15 -17.19 -20.35 -4.97
CA SER A 15 -18.23 -21.04 -5.74
C SER A 15 -17.99 -22.55 -5.78
N PHE A 16 -19.09 -23.30 -5.74
CA PHE A 16 -19.11 -24.76 -5.90
C PHE A 16 -19.96 -25.09 -7.12
N HIS A 17 -19.43 -25.84 -8.09
CA HIS A 17 -20.19 -26.25 -9.27
C HIS A 17 -20.44 -27.76 -9.24
N ARG A 18 -21.68 -28.20 -9.51
CA ARG A 18 -22.08 -29.62 -9.62
C ARG A 18 -22.70 -29.91 -11.00
N PRO A 19 -22.59 -31.15 -11.54
CA PRO A 19 -22.29 -32.41 -10.82
C PRO A 19 -20.95 -33.07 -11.22
N HIS A 20 -19.86 -32.33 -11.17
CA HIS A 20 -18.51 -32.90 -11.29
C HIS A 20 -17.73 -32.22 -10.18
N ASP A 21 -17.02 -32.96 -9.32
CA ASP A 21 -16.43 -32.52 -8.06
C ASP A 21 -15.41 -31.39 -8.25
N VAL A 22 -15.91 -30.19 -8.53
CA VAL A 22 -15.15 -29.04 -8.95
C VAL A 22 -15.44 -27.90 -7.99
N VAL A 23 -14.39 -27.45 -7.31
CA VAL A 23 -14.41 -26.22 -6.54
C VAL A 23 -13.62 -25.19 -7.29
N GLU A 24 -14.25 -24.05 -7.48
CA GLU A 24 -13.63 -22.92 -8.11
C GLU A 24 -13.40 -21.83 -7.08
N ILE A 25 -12.18 -21.32 -7.07
CA ILE A 25 -11.72 -20.34 -6.10
C ILE A 25 -11.16 -19.20 -6.92
N ASP A 26 -11.88 -18.07 -6.93
CA ASP A 26 -11.36 -16.84 -7.52
C ASP A 26 -10.35 -16.16 -6.57
N LEU A 27 -9.06 -16.46 -6.71
CA LEU A 27 -8.02 -15.75 -5.96
C LEU A 27 -7.60 -14.50 -6.74
N ASN A 28 -8.02 -13.31 -6.27
CA ASN A 28 -7.57 -12.03 -6.82
C ASN A 28 -7.79 -11.84 -8.34
N GLY A 29 -8.85 -12.41 -8.91
CA GLY A 29 -9.13 -12.36 -10.35
C GLY A 29 -8.55 -13.55 -11.13
N GLU A 30 -7.83 -14.46 -10.46
CA GLU A 30 -7.41 -15.75 -11.04
C GLU A 30 -8.33 -16.86 -10.55
N ARG A 31 -9.08 -17.45 -11.48
CA ARG A 31 -10.00 -18.56 -11.22
C ARG A 31 -9.22 -19.87 -11.16
N LEU A 32 -8.96 -20.36 -9.94
CA LEU A 32 -8.37 -21.67 -9.71
C LEU A 32 -9.49 -22.71 -9.68
N VAL A 33 -9.43 -23.63 -10.64
CA VAL A 33 -10.37 -24.75 -10.76
C VAL A 33 -9.69 -25.98 -10.20
N TYR A 34 -10.21 -26.52 -9.10
CA TYR A 34 -9.78 -27.79 -8.56
C TYR A 34 -10.81 -28.84 -8.92
N SER A 35 -10.40 -29.95 -9.53
CA SER A 35 -11.25 -31.11 -9.76
C SER A 35 -10.73 -32.32 -8.99
N ARG A 36 -11.65 -33.08 -8.38
CA ARG A 36 -11.36 -34.40 -7.81
C ARG A 36 -12.17 -35.45 -8.56
N THR A 37 -11.67 -36.68 -8.61
CA THR A 37 -12.48 -37.83 -9.00
C THR A 37 -12.91 -38.50 -7.70
N THR A 38 -14.20 -38.45 -7.37
CA THR A 38 -14.71 -39.09 -6.15
C THR A 38 -14.43 -40.59 -6.18
N GLN A 39 -13.62 -41.08 -5.24
CA GLN A 39 -13.70 -42.48 -4.80
C GLN A 39 -14.71 -42.53 -3.67
N GLU A 40 -15.84 -43.18 -3.90
CA GLU A 40 -16.78 -43.51 -2.83
C GLU A 40 -16.07 -44.38 -1.79
N GLN A 41 -15.78 -43.81 -0.62
CA GLN A 41 -15.41 -44.62 0.55
C GLN A 41 -16.67 -45.27 1.08
N THR A 42 -16.80 -46.58 0.85
CA THR A 42 -17.87 -47.40 1.42
C THR A 42 -17.76 -47.36 2.95
N ALA A 43 -18.84 -46.97 3.62
CA ALA A 43 -18.91 -47.01 5.07
C ALA A 43 -18.69 -48.45 5.57
N LEU A 44 -17.71 -48.62 6.47
CA LEU A 44 -17.45 -49.92 7.10
C LEU A 44 -18.59 -50.26 8.07
N PRO A 45 -19.25 -51.43 7.92
CA PRO A 45 -20.33 -51.81 8.82
C PRO A 45 -19.82 -52.03 10.24
N GLY A 46 -20.40 -51.31 11.22
CA GLY A 46 -20.10 -51.47 12.65
C GLY A 46 -19.50 -50.23 13.35
N PHE A 47 -19.17 -49.18 12.61
CA PHE A 47 -18.80 -47.88 13.19
C PHE A 47 -19.96 -46.89 13.09
N ALA A 48 -20.27 -46.18 14.18
CA ALA A 48 -21.21 -45.08 14.13
C ALA A 48 -20.64 -43.98 13.22
N THR A 49 -21.39 -43.60 12.19
CA THR A 49 -21.04 -42.43 11.37
C THR A 49 -21.21 -41.18 12.23
N ALA A 50 -20.20 -40.31 12.27
CA ALA A 50 -20.30 -39.02 12.95
C ALA A 50 -21.54 -38.25 12.46
N SER A 51 -22.27 -37.61 13.38
CA SER A 51 -23.41 -36.77 12.99
C SER A 51 -22.93 -35.53 12.25
N ASP A 52 -23.80 -34.93 11.44
CA ASP A 52 -23.44 -33.71 10.71
C ASP A 52 -23.06 -32.55 11.66
N ALA A 53 -23.65 -32.51 12.86
CA ALA A 53 -23.29 -31.56 13.91
C ALA A 53 -21.87 -31.81 14.47
N ASP A 54 -21.47 -33.06 14.64
CA ASP A 54 -20.10 -33.41 15.08
C ASP A 54 -19.07 -33.06 14.00
N LEU A 55 -19.44 -33.26 12.72
CA LEU A 55 -18.63 -32.92 11.56
C LEU A 55 -18.45 -31.40 11.43
N GLU A 56 -19.53 -30.63 11.60
CA GLU A 56 -19.50 -29.16 11.61
C GLU A 56 -18.59 -28.64 12.73
N ALA A 57 -18.77 -29.11 13.97
CA ALA A 57 -17.95 -28.71 15.10
C ALA A 57 -16.46 -29.02 14.89
N SER A 58 -16.15 -30.19 14.32
CA SER A 58 -14.78 -30.61 13.99
C SER A 58 -14.15 -29.74 12.91
N LEU A 59 -14.92 -29.41 11.86
CA LEU A 59 -14.47 -28.54 10.78
C LEU A 59 -14.19 -27.12 11.29
N VAL A 60 -15.08 -26.55 12.09
CA VAL A 60 -14.91 -25.21 12.69
C VAL A 60 -13.64 -25.16 13.55
N GLN A 61 -13.42 -26.17 14.41
CA GLN A 61 -12.21 -26.23 15.24
C GLN A 61 -10.93 -26.37 14.40
N TRP A 62 -10.99 -27.16 13.33
CA TRP A 62 -9.86 -27.31 12.40
C TRP A 62 -9.55 -25.99 11.68
N LEU A 63 -10.59 -25.31 11.15
CA LEU A 63 -10.46 -24.04 10.44
C LEU A 63 -9.94 -22.92 11.35
N GLU A 64 -10.39 -22.85 12.61
CA GLU A 64 -9.88 -21.87 13.57
C GLU A 64 -8.38 -22.00 13.79
N ARG A 65 -7.90 -23.23 14.00
CA ARG A 65 -6.46 -23.49 14.14
C ARG A 65 -5.69 -23.12 12.87
N GLU A 66 -6.25 -23.44 11.70
CA GLU A 66 -5.62 -23.22 10.38
C GLU A 66 -5.64 -21.74 9.94
N CYS A 67 -6.59 -20.95 10.46
CA CYS A 67 -6.75 -19.52 10.16
C CYS A 67 -6.28 -18.62 11.30
N ARG A 68 -5.58 -19.18 12.29
CA ARG A 68 -5.13 -18.46 13.48
C ARG A 68 -4.31 -17.22 13.12
N ALA A 69 -4.60 -16.14 13.82
CA ALA A 69 -3.98 -14.84 13.61
C ALA A 69 -3.48 -14.28 14.96
N PRO A 70 -2.26 -13.71 15.04
CA PRO A 70 -1.70 -13.20 16.30
C PRO A 70 -2.44 -11.97 16.83
N ASP A 71 -3.09 -11.21 15.95
CA ASP A 71 -3.85 -10.00 16.24
C ASP A 71 -5.34 -10.25 16.54
N ILE A 72 -5.83 -11.49 16.41
CA ILE A 72 -7.25 -11.83 16.61
C ILE A 72 -7.35 -12.91 17.70
N PRO A 73 -7.97 -12.61 18.86
CA PRO A 73 -8.17 -13.59 19.92
C PRO A 73 -9.03 -14.77 19.45
N GLN A 74 -8.74 -15.97 19.97
CA GLN A 74 -9.53 -17.18 19.66
C GLN A 74 -11.03 -17.00 19.99
N ALA A 75 -11.35 -16.28 21.06
CA ALA A 75 -12.73 -15.98 21.45
C ALA A 75 -13.49 -15.13 20.43
N GLU A 76 -12.80 -14.42 19.54
CA GLU A 76 -13.38 -13.68 18.42
C GLU A 76 -13.36 -14.52 17.12
N MET A 77 -12.28 -15.25 16.86
CA MET A 77 -12.11 -16.07 15.65
C MET A 77 -13.10 -17.24 15.60
N MET A 78 -13.27 -17.96 16.70
CA MET A 78 -14.08 -19.18 16.75
C MET A 78 -15.56 -18.91 16.41
N PRO A 79 -16.26 -17.95 17.05
CA PRO A 79 -17.64 -17.63 16.69
C PRO A 79 -17.78 -17.08 15.27
N TRP A 80 -16.77 -16.36 14.77
CA TRP A 80 -16.78 -15.81 13.42
C TRP A 80 -16.69 -16.92 12.36
N ILE A 81 -15.80 -17.90 12.54
CA ILE A 81 -15.71 -19.07 11.65
C ILE A 81 -16.97 -19.93 11.75
N ALA A 82 -17.51 -20.14 12.97
CA ALA A 82 -18.76 -20.87 13.14
C ALA A 82 -19.91 -20.22 12.35
N ALA A 83 -20.10 -18.90 12.50
CA ALA A 83 -21.13 -18.16 11.75
C ALA A 83 -20.95 -18.26 10.23
N LEU A 84 -19.70 -18.24 9.75
CA LEU A 84 -19.37 -18.41 8.33
C LEU A 84 -19.73 -19.81 7.83
N ILE A 85 -19.43 -20.86 8.58
CA ILE A 85 -19.80 -22.23 8.20
C ILE A 85 -21.31 -22.42 8.24
N THR A 86 -22.00 -21.88 9.24
CA THR A 86 -23.47 -21.90 9.29
C THR A 86 -24.08 -21.21 8.07
N ASP A 87 -23.56 -20.06 7.62
CA ASP A 87 -24.00 -19.36 6.41
C ASP A 87 -23.81 -20.24 5.15
N LEU A 88 -22.67 -20.93 5.03
CA LEU A 88 -22.41 -21.85 3.91
C LEU A 88 -23.37 -23.06 3.90
N LEU A 89 -23.76 -23.58 5.06
CA LEU A 89 -24.67 -24.71 5.15
C LEU A 89 -26.13 -24.31 4.92
N THR A 90 -26.55 -23.17 5.49
CA THR A 90 -27.96 -22.77 5.54
C THR A 90 -28.38 -21.86 4.40
N GLU A 91 -27.64 -20.78 4.15
CA GLU A 91 -27.98 -19.78 3.13
C GLU A 91 -27.47 -20.21 1.74
N ARG A 92 -26.27 -20.80 1.67
CA ARG A 92 -25.69 -21.34 0.42
C ARG A 92 -26.12 -22.79 0.12
N GLY A 93 -26.72 -23.49 1.08
CA GLY A 93 -27.23 -24.86 0.90
C GLY A 93 -26.16 -25.92 0.62
N LEU A 94 -24.92 -25.71 1.08
CA LEU A 94 -23.82 -26.64 0.86
C LEU A 94 -23.88 -27.81 1.85
N ASP A 95 -23.40 -28.97 1.42
CA ASP A 95 -23.30 -30.16 2.27
C ASP A 95 -21.99 -30.13 3.10
N ILE A 96 -22.08 -30.49 4.39
CA ILE A 96 -20.94 -30.47 5.31
C ILE A 96 -19.79 -31.35 4.85
N ARG A 97 -20.09 -32.48 4.19
CA ARG A 97 -19.05 -33.38 3.65
C ARG A 97 -18.29 -32.72 2.51
N THR A 98 -18.99 -31.92 1.71
CA THR A 98 -18.35 -31.10 0.66
C THR A 98 -17.42 -30.07 1.29
N LEU A 99 -17.83 -29.38 2.36
CA LEU A 99 -16.95 -28.42 3.05
C LEU A 99 -15.72 -29.09 3.67
N ILE A 100 -15.85 -30.30 4.21
CA ILE A 100 -14.74 -31.09 4.74
C ILE A 100 -13.77 -31.52 3.64
N ASP A 101 -14.30 -32.03 2.53
CA ASP A 101 -13.50 -32.42 1.35
C ASP A 101 -12.64 -31.27 0.83
N TRP A 102 -13.15 -30.05 0.96
CA TRP A 102 -12.53 -28.82 0.50
C TRP A 102 -12.05 -27.92 1.65
N GLN A 103 -11.80 -28.46 2.84
CA GLN A 103 -11.49 -27.67 4.03
C GLN A 103 -10.23 -26.78 3.87
N HIS A 104 -9.21 -27.24 3.15
CA HIS A 104 -8.00 -26.44 2.89
C HIS A 104 -8.27 -25.23 2.00
N GLN A 105 -9.16 -25.39 1.03
CA GLN A 105 -9.62 -24.37 0.11
C GLN A 105 -10.49 -23.34 0.83
N VAL A 106 -11.41 -23.81 1.69
CA VAL A 106 -12.19 -22.97 2.59
C VAL A 106 -11.27 -22.17 3.51
N ALA A 107 -10.27 -22.81 4.13
CA ALA A 107 -9.28 -22.13 4.98
C ALA A 107 -8.48 -21.06 4.23
N ALA A 108 -8.00 -21.38 3.02
CA ALA A 108 -7.30 -20.42 2.17
C ALA A 108 -8.17 -19.19 1.90
N ARG A 109 -9.47 -19.40 1.64
CA ARG A 109 -10.40 -18.30 1.40
C ARG A 109 -10.68 -17.48 2.66
N ILE A 110 -10.83 -18.11 3.81
CA ILE A 110 -10.97 -17.42 5.10
C ILE A 110 -9.76 -16.53 5.36
N ARG A 111 -8.53 -17.05 5.20
CA ARG A 111 -7.31 -16.25 5.37
C ARG A 111 -7.24 -15.08 4.41
N TRP A 112 -7.62 -15.27 3.15
CA TRP A 112 -7.73 -14.19 2.17
C TRP A 112 -8.71 -13.12 2.64
N LYS A 113 -9.92 -13.50 3.07
CA LYS A 113 -10.95 -12.57 3.54
C LYS A 113 -10.49 -11.77 4.76
N LEU A 114 -9.83 -12.42 5.73
CA LEU A 114 -9.21 -11.75 6.86
C LEU A 114 -8.14 -10.73 6.40
N GLY A 115 -7.37 -11.06 5.36
CA GLY A 115 -6.43 -10.14 4.72
C GLY A 115 -7.11 -8.90 4.14
N SER A 116 -8.20 -9.09 3.38
CA SER A 116 -8.99 -8.01 2.79
C SER A 116 -9.61 -7.10 3.86
N ILE A 117 -10.18 -7.68 4.91
CA ILE A 117 -10.71 -6.94 6.07
C ILE A 117 -9.64 -6.07 6.73
N ARG A 118 -8.42 -6.62 6.94
CA ARG A 118 -7.30 -5.85 7.50
C ARG A 118 -6.90 -4.68 6.59
N GLU A 119 -6.87 -4.90 5.29
CA GLU A 119 -6.52 -3.86 4.33
C GLU A 119 -7.55 -2.73 4.31
N GLU A 120 -8.83 -3.08 4.33
CA GLU A 120 -9.92 -2.10 4.46
C GLU A 120 -9.83 -1.31 5.77
N ALA A 121 -9.58 -2.00 6.89
CA ALA A 121 -9.41 -1.36 8.19
C ALA A 121 -8.20 -0.42 8.22
N ARG A 122 -7.07 -0.83 7.64
CA ARG A 122 -5.88 0.03 7.49
C ARG A 122 -6.18 1.27 6.67
N ARG A 123 -6.87 1.11 5.54
CA ARG A 123 -7.24 2.22 4.66
C ARG A 123 -8.17 3.21 5.37
N ARG A 124 -9.16 2.70 6.10
CA ARG A 124 -10.09 3.53 6.89
C ARG A 124 -9.37 4.30 7.99
N ALA A 125 -8.51 3.62 8.75
CA ALA A 125 -7.73 4.26 9.80
C ALA A 125 -6.79 5.33 9.25
N TYR A 126 -6.16 5.08 8.09
CA TYR A 126 -5.32 6.07 7.40
C TYR A 126 -6.10 7.31 6.97
N GLN A 127 -7.28 7.12 6.36
CA GLN A 127 -8.18 8.21 5.99
C GLN A 127 -8.53 9.07 7.21
N MET A 128 -8.98 8.44 8.31
CA MET A 128 -9.35 9.14 9.54
C MET A 128 -8.19 9.86 10.22
N ALA A 129 -7.00 9.26 10.23
CA ALA A 129 -5.86 9.77 10.97
C ALA A 129 -5.09 10.89 10.24
N LEU A 130 -5.15 10.93 8.91
CA LEU A 130 -4.36 11.87 8.11
C LEU A 130 -5.19 12.77 7.20
N LEU A 131 -6.28 12.27 6.63
CA LEU A 131 -6.93 12.91 5.48
C LEU A 131 -8.27 13.61 5.82
N ASP A 132 -8.95 13.20 6.89
CA ASP A 132 -10.21 13.81 7.31
C ASP A 132 -9.98 15.23 7.90
N ASP A 133 -11.00 16.09 7.84
CA ASP A 133 -10.89 17.50 8.25
C ASP A 133 -10.55 17.65 9.75
N GLU A 134 -11.03 16.74 10.60
CA GLU A 134 -10.75 16.69 12.04
C GLU A 134 -9.42 16.00 12.38
N ALA A 135 -8.67 15.53 11.37
CA ALA A 135 -7.38 14.88 11.61
C ALA A 135 -6.37 15.89 12.17
N ALA A 136 -5.69 15.48 13.24
CA ALA A 136 -4.59 16.23 13.85
C ALA A 136 -3.27 15.45 13.70
N PRO A 137 -2.72 15.36 12.47
CA PRO A 137 -1.50 14.60 12.22
C PRO A 137 -0.32 15.19 13.01
N THR A 138 0.46 14.32 13.62
CA THR A 138 1.71 14.69 14.30
C THR A 138 2.91 14.27 13.46
N HIS A 139 4.07 14.90 13.68
CA HIS A 139 5.33 14.52 13.05
C HIS A 139 6.38 14.18 14.12
N ASP A 140 7.29 13.26 13.81
CA ASP A 140 8.43 12.96 14.66
C ASP A 140 9.55 13.97 14.38
N THR A 141 9.84 14.82 15.36
CA THR A 141 10.88 15.86 15.26
C THR A 141 12.31 15.28 15.24
N ARG A 142 12.48 13.98 15.51
CA ARG A 142 13.79 13.31 15.44
C ARG A 142 14.18 12.88 14.04
N GLN A 143 13.23 12.80 13.11
CA GLN A 143 13.50 12.45 11.72
C GLN A 143 14.08 13.68 11.00
N ILE A 144 15.41 13.77 10.94
CA ILE A 144 16.13 14.89 10.34
C ILE A 144 16.72 14.47 9.00
N VAL A 145 16.39 15.21 7.95
CA VAL A 145 17.05 15.09 6.65
C VAL A 145 18.43 15.74 6.75
N ARG A 146 19.47 14.96 6.44
CA ARG A 146 20.86 15.43 6.49
C ARG A 146 21.29 15.88 5.10
N PHE A 147 22.03 16.98 5.06
CA PHE A 147 22.67 17.51 3.85
C PHE A 147 24.16 17.70 4.16
N ASP A 148 24.87 16.58 4.24
CA ASP A 148 26.29 16.54 4.55
C ASP A 148 27.01 15.51 3.66
N ALA A 149 28.33 15.45 3.76
CA ALA A 149 29.17 14.59 2.93
C ALA A 149 28.94 13.08 3.16
N GLU A 150 28.30 12.67 4.25
CA GLU A 150 27.98 11.26 4.52
C GLU A 150 26.68 10.85 3.80
N THR A 151 25.80 11.81 3.57
CA THR A 151 24.50 11.56 2.96
C THR A 151 24.68 11.09 1.52
N TYR A 152 24.23 9.86 1.25
CA TYR A 152 24.36 9.17 -0.04
C TYR A 152 25.80 9.01 -0.56
N ALA A 153 26.81 9.10 0.31
CA ALA A 153 28.22 8.98 -0.09
C ALA A 153 28.55 7.68 -0.85
N THR A 154 27.84 6.59 -0.53
CA THR A 154 28.03 5.26 -1.13
C THR A 154 27.04 4.96 -2.26
N VAL A 155 26.13 5.88 -2.59
CA VAL A 155 25.16 5.67 -3.66
C VAL A 155 25.85 5.84 -5.01
N PRO A 156 25.71 4.88 -5.95
CA PRO A 156 26.25 5.04 -7.30
C PRO A 156 25.71 6.32 -7.99
N THR A 157 26.62 7.08 -8.57
CA THR A 157 26.30 8.32 -9.29
C THR A 157 26.73 8.23 -10.75
N GLN A 158 26.02 8.95 -11.62
CA GLN A 158 26.33 9.10 -13.04
C GLN A 158 26.74 10.55 -13.35
N PRO A 159 27.56 10.78 -14.38
CA PRO A 159 27.85 12.12 -14.87
C PRO A 159 26.58 12.83 -15.35
N THR A 160 26.45 14.12 -15.08
CA THR A 160 25.35 14.97 -15.58
C THR A 160 25.63 15.52 -16.99
N GLY A 161 26.70 15.06 -17.64
CA GLY A 161 27.10 15.48 -18.98
C GLY A 161 27.62 16.92 -19.02
N ALA A 162 27.14 17.72 -19.97
CA ALA A 162 27.52 19.13 -20.10
C ALA A 162 26.91 20.03 -19.01
N PHE A 163 25.89 19.55 -18.31
CA PHE A 163 25.21 20.30 -17.25
C PHE A 163 25.98 20.20 -15.94
N ARG A 164 26.17 21.34 -15.27
CA ARG A 164 26.81 21.41 -13.96
C ARG A 164 25.85 22.04 -12.95
N PHE A 165 25.41 21.25 -11.99
CA PHE A 165 24.61 21.72 -10.87
C PHE A 165 25.44 22.63 -9.96
N ARG A 166 24.81 23.66 -9.42
CA ARG A 166 25.45 24.63 -8.53
C ARG A 166 25.26 24.27 -7.05
N ARG A 167 24.15 23.60 -6.73
CA ARG A 167 23.65 23.41 -5.37
C ARG A 167 23.38 21.93 -5.05
N HIS A 168 23.81 21.01 -5.90
CA HIS A 168 23.61 19.58 -5.68
C HIS A 168 24.57 19.02 -4.62
N LEU A 169 24.03 18.23 -3.69
CA LEU A 169 24.72 17.71 -2.51
C LEU A 169 25.98 16.89 -2.83
N LEU A 170 25.94 16.09 -3.91
CA LEU A 170 27.05 15.20 -4.28
C LEU A 170 28.05 15.85 -5.26
N GLY A 171 28.00 17.17 -5.39
CA GLY A 171 28.85 17.94 -6.28
C GLY A 171 28.19 18.28 -7.62
N ALA A 172 28.94 19.01 -8.45
CA ALA A 172 28.41 19.73 -9.60
C ALA A 172 28.15 18.86 -10.83
N ASP A 173 28.91 17.78 -11.02
CA ASP A 173 28.94 17.01 -12.27
C ASP A 173 28.44 15.58 -12.12
N ARG A 174 27.92 15.22 -10.94
CA ARG A 174 27.44 13.87 -10.63
C ARG A 174 26.17 13.90 -9.79
N ALA A 175 25.24 13.01 -10.10
CA ALA A 175 24.04 12.77 -9.31
C ALA A 175 23.69 11.27 -9.33
N PRO A 176 22.94 10.75 -8.34
CA PRO A 176 22.33 9.43 -8.47
C PRO A 176 21.37 9.44 -9.68
N LEU A 177 21.07 8.27 -10.25
CA LEU A 177 20.26 8.14 -11.48
C LEU A 177 18.97 8.97 -11.42
N ILE A 178 18.90 10.09 -12.15
CA ILE A 178 17.65 10.83 -12.39
C ILE A 178 16.99 10.15 -13.59
N ASP A 179 15.70 9.82 -13.52
CA ASP A 179 15.07 9.02 -14.59
C ASP A 179 15.05 9.82 -15.90
N GLY A 180 15.26 9.11 -17.01
CA GLY A 180 15.45 9.70 -18.33
C GLY A 180 16.88 10.15 -18.67
N ASP A 181 17.06 10.53 -19.94
CA ASP A 181 18.30 11.13 -20.43
C ASP A 181 18.36 12.64 -20.07
N ALA A 182 19.36 13.37 -20.55
CA ALA A 182 19.46 14.82 -20.29
C ALA A 182 18.26 15.64 -20.84
N ASN A 183 17.43 15.04 -21.71
CA ASN A 183 16.17 15.63 -22.19
C ASN A 183 14.95 15.13 -21.40
N GLY A 184 15.15 14.24 -20.43
CA GLY A 184 14.15 13.71 -19.52
C GLY A 184 13.54 14.81 -18.66
N GLU A 185 12.23 14.71 -18.44
CA GLU A 185 11.48 15.75 -17.73
C GLU A 185 11.87 15.85 -16.24
N GLU A 186 12.28 14.74 -15.62
CA GLU A 186 12.84 14.75 -14.27
C GLU A 186 14.18 15.50 -14.21
N PHE A 187 15.04 15.35 -15.22
CA PHE A 187 16.29 16.09 -15.31
C PHE A 187 16.03 17.59 -15.46
N GLN A 188 15.05 17.98 -16.28
CA GLN A 188 14.62 19.37 -16.41
C GLN A 188 14.07 19.93 -15.11
N CYS A 189 13.32 19.12 -14.35
CA CYS A 189 12.84 19.47 -13.02
C CYS A 189 13.99 19.71 -12.04
N ALA A 190 14.96 18.79 -11.99
CA ALA A 190 16.17 18.92 -11.19
C ALA A 190 16.95 20.20 -11.53
N TRP A 191 17.08 20.52 -12.82
CA TRP A 191 17.72 21.74 -13.29
C TRP A 191 16.96 23.00 -12.87
N ALA A 192 15.63 22.98 -13.00
CA ALA A 192 14.79 24.09 -12.54
C ALA A 192 14.93 24.31 -11.03
N LEU A 193 14.98 23.25 -10.23
CA LEU A 193 15.22 23.31 -8.79
C LEU A 193 16.60 23.88 -8.45
N ASP A 194 17.67 23.40 -9.10
CA ASP A 194 19.04 23.90 -8.91
C ASP A 194 19.20 25.38 -9.27
N SER A 195 18.36 25.89 -10.18
CA SER A 195 18.39 27.28 -10.65
C SER A 195 17.77 28.30 -9.68
N LEU A 196 17.08 27.86 -8.63
CA LEU A 196 16.46 28.74 -7.64
C LEU A 196 17.51 29.30 -6.68
N ASP A 197 17.45 30.61 -6.44
CA ASP A 197 18.33 31.28 -5.47
C ASP A 197 17.91 30.99 -4.02
N GLU A 198 16.65 30.63 -3.82
CA GLU A 198 16.07 30.23 -2.54
C GLU A 198 16.58 28.86 -2.06
N VAL A 199 17.10 28.02 -2.97
CA VAL A 199 17.67 26.71 -2.64
C VAL A 199 19.09 26.89 -2.13
N GLU A 200 19.40 26.36 -0.95
CA GLU A 200 20.76 26.32 -0.43
C GLU A 200 21.50 25.10 -0.97
N VAL A 201 20.89 23.92 -0.80
CA VAL A 201 21.42 22.63 -1.23
C VAL A 201 20.25 21.70 -1.55
N TRP A 202 20.40 20.83 -2.54
CA TRP A 202 19.41 19.82 -2.88
C TRP A 202 20.04 18.47 -3.23
N SER A 203 19.25 17.42 -3.16
CA SER A 203 19.64 16.08 -3.60
C SER A 203 18.46 15.34 -4.20
N ARG A 204 18.75 14.44 -5.15
CA ARG A 204 17.79 13.41 -5.53
C ARG A 204 17.57 12.47 -4.34
N ASN A 205 16.32 12.30 -3.94
CA ASN A 205 15.94 11.47 -2.81
C ASN A 205 15.88 9.99 -3.25
N VAL A 206 16.88 9.21 -2.84
CA VAL A 206 17.10 7.85 -3.32
C VAL A 206 16.09 6.89 -2.67
N ALA A 207 15.08 6.44 -3.40
CA ALA A 207 14.03 5.59 -2.84
C ALA A 207 14.58 4.39 -2.06
N ARG A 208 14.01 4.13 -0.87
CA ARG A 208 14.34 3.02 0.04
C ARG A 208 15.74 3.03 0.66
N HIS A 209 16.56 4.05 0.43
CA HIS A 209 17.81 4.21 1.17
C HIS A 209 17.53 4.64 2.63
N PRO A 210 18.31 4.18 3.63
CA PRO A 210 18.04 4.48 5.06
C PRO A 210 18.03 5.97 5.43
N LEU A 211 18.74 6.80 4.66
CA LEU A 211 18.83 8.25 4.86
C LEU A 211 17.76 9.05 4.08
N SER A 212 16.86 8.37 3.37
CA SER A 212 15.90 9.04 2.49
C SER A 212 14.66 9.52 3.22
N PHE A 213 14.17 10.67 2.78
CA PHE A 213 12.90 11.20 3.22
C PHE A 213 11.74 10.38 2.65
N PHE A 214 10.73 10.12 3.48
CA PHE A 214 9.49 9.50 3.03
C PHE A 214 8.27 9.99 3.81
N LEU A 215 7.11 9.89 3.16
CA LEU A 215 5.80 10.08 3.78
C LEU A 215 5.07 8.73 3.89
N PRO A 216 4.31 8.48 4.97
CA PRO A 216 3.64 7.20 5.18
C PRO A 216 2.45 7.03 4.22
N ARG A 217 2.29 5.88 3.57
CA ARG A 217 1.06 5.51 2.84
C ARG A 217 0.49 4.21 3.39
N VAL A 218 -0.75 3.87 3.04
CA VAL A 218 -1.34 2.58 3.39
C VAL A 218 -0.45 1.46 2.82
N GLY A 219 0.16 0.67 3.71
CA GLY A 219 1.03 -0.46 3.34
C GLY A 219 2.39 -0.12 2.73
N HIS A 220 2.69 1.16 2.48
CA HIS A 220 3.86 1.58 1.71
C HIS A 220 4.47 2.90 2.21
N ARG A 221 5.61 3.28 1.61
CA ARG A 221 6.25 4.58 1.83
C ARG A 221 6.31 5.33 0.51
N PHE A 222 5.95 6.60 0.54
CA PHE A 222 6.13 7.51 -0.58
C PHE A 222 7.48 8.20 -0.45
N TYR A 223 8.36 7.99 -1.42
CA TYR A 223 9.65 8.67 -1.54
C TYR A 223 9.53 9.69 -2.68
N PRO A 224 9.42 11.00 -2.38
CA PRO A 224 9.41 12.04 -3.40
C PRO A 224 10.73 12.09 -4.18
N ASP A 225 10.73 12.59 -5.41
CA ASP A 225 11.94 12.58 -6.27
C ASP A 225 13.10 13.42 -5.75
N PHE A 226 12.83 14.63 -5.23
CA PHE A 226 13.85 15.58 -4.81
C PHE A 226 13.59 16.15 -3.43
N ILE A 227 14.68 16.47 -2.73
CA ILE A 227 14.65 17.16 -1.45
C ILE A 227 15.70 18.27 -1.42
N ALA A 228 15.30 19.42 -0.91
CA ALA A 228 16.15 20.60 -0.80
C ALA A 228 16.04 21.23 0.58
N ARG A 229 17.13 21.84 1.04
CA ARG A 229 17.12 22.83 2.12
C ARG A 229 17.06 24.21 1.48
N LEU A 230 16.09 25.01 1.89
CA LEU A 230 15.98 26.41 1.49
C LEU A 230 16.91 27.28 2.35
N THR A 231 17.28 28.44 1.82
CA THR A 231 18.11 29.45 2.50
C THR A 231 17.49 29.99 3.80
N ASP A 232 16.18 29.84 3.98
CA ASP A 232 15.46 30.19 5.21
C ASP A 232 15.34 29.01 6.21
N GLY A 233 15.97 27.87 5.91
CA GLY A 233 16.04 26.69 6.76
C GLY A 233 14.90 25.69 6.57
N ARG A 234 13.84 26.02 5.82
CA ARG A 234 12.75 25.08 5.50
C ARG A 234 13.25 23.95 4.61
N LEU A 235 12.64 22.79 4.73
CA LEU A 235 12.74 21.72 3.73
C LEU A 235 11.78 22.02 2.57
N PHE A 236 12.25 21.77 1.36
CA PHE A 236 11.42 21.75 0.15
C PHE A 236 11.48 20.37 -0.48
N VAL A 237 10.33 19.72 -0.55
CA VAL A 237 10.15 18.37 -1.08
C VAL A 237 9.38 18.45 -2.39
N VAL A 238 9.94 17.85 -3.44
CA VAL A 238 9.43 17.96 -4.81
C VAL A 238 9.23 16.57 -5.40
N GLU A 239 8.07 16.34 -5.99
CA GLU A 239 7.74 15.17 -6.79
C GLU A 239 7.44 15.62 -8.21
N TYR A 240 8.17 15.09 -9.20
CA TYR A 240 7.85 15.30 -10.60
C TYR A 240 6.69 14.41 -11.03
N LYS A 241 5.79 14.96 -11.86
CA LYS A 241 4.66 14.23 -12.40
C LYS A 241 4.48 14.47 -13.89
N GLY A 242 4.74 13.43 -14.68
CA GLY A 242 4.44 13.42 -16.12
C GLY A 242 2.93 13.55 -16.40
N GLU A 243 2.60 14.21 -17.51
CA GLU A 243 1.22 14.56 -17.92
C GLU A 243 0.27 13.36 -17.97
N HIS A 244 0.73 12.19 -18.39
CA HIS A 244 -0.10 10.97 -18.51
C HIS A 244 -0.59 10.42 -17.17
N LEU A 245 -0.04 10.88 -16.06
CA LEU A 245 -0.39 10.41 -14.72
C LEU A 245 -1.17 11.46 -13.92
N VAL A 246 -1.53 12.58 -14.56
CA VAL A 246 -2.31 13.66 -13.95
C VAL A 246 -3.74 13.17 -13.69
N GLY A 247 -4.13 13.14 -12.42
CA GLY A 247 -5.48 12.74 -12.00
C GLY A 247 -5.64 11.27 -11.62
N ALA A 248 -4.58 10.45 -11.72
CA ALA A 248 -4.59 9.10 -11.15
C ALA A 248 -4.86 9.16 -9.63
N PRO A 249 -5.67 8.24 -9.07
CA PRO A 249 -5.97 8.23 -7.63
C PRO A 249 -4.71 8.27 -6.75
N GLU A 250 -3.67 7.54 -7.15
CA GLU A 250 -2.38 7.54 -6.47
C GLU A 250 -1.69 8.92 -6.47
N ALA A 251 -1.76 9.64 -7.59
CA ALA A 251 -1.17 10.98 -7.68
C ALA A 251 -1.87 11.96 -6.73
N ARG A 252 -3.19 11.86 -6.63
CA ARG A 252 -3.98 12.67 -5.69
C ARG A 252 -3.64 12.34 -4.24
N GLU A 253 -3.52 11.06 -3.89
CA GLU A 253 -3.13 10.64 -2.55
C GLU A 253 -1.75 11.19 -2.15
N LYS A 254 -0.76 11.09 -3.05
CA LYS A 254 0.59 11.66 -2.87
C LYS A 254 0.58 13.18 -2.69
N ASP A 255 -0.21 13.90 -3.49
CA ASP A 255 -0.36 15.35 -3.36
C ASP A 255 -0.96 15.71 -2.00
N THR A 256 -2.05 15.05 -1.62
CA THR A 256 -2.75 15.31 -0.36
C THR A 256 -1.84 15.09 0.84
N ILE A 257 -1.14 13.95 0.92
CA ILE A 257 -0.24 13.70 2.06
C ILE A 257 0.94 14.66 2.10
N GLY A 258 1.50 15.02 0.95
CA GLY A 258 2.59 16.01 0.89
C GLY A 258 2.14 17.38 1.40
N ARG A 259 0.93 17.82 1.02
CA ARG A 259 0.33 19.06 1.54
C ARG A 259 0.07 19.02 3.04
N ILE A 260 -0.44 17.91 3.56
CA ILE A 260 -0.65 17.72 5.00
C ILE A 260 0.68 17.84 5.74
N TRP A 261 1.72 17.17 5.26
CA TRP A 261 3.05 17.25 5.85
C TRP A 261 3.60 18.68 5.83
N ALA A 262 3.51 19.38 4.70
CA ALA A 262 3.95 20.77 4.56
C ALA A 262 3.26 21.68 5.59
N ARG A 263 1.92 21.66 5.63
CA ARG A 263 1.10 22.43 6.57
C ARG A 263 1.42 22.11 8.04
N THR A 264 1.64 20.83 8.36
CA THR A 264 1.88 20.38 9.74
C THR A 264 3.27 20.72 10.25
N THR A 265 4.24 20.90 9.34
CA THR A 265 5.66 21.11 9.70
C THR A 265 6.17 22.52 9.38
N GLY A 266 5.41 23.32 8.63
CA GLY A 266 5.85 24.62 8.09
C GLY A 266 6.85 24.50 6.93
N ASN A 267 7.09 23.28 6.41
CA ASN A 267 7.94 23.04 5.26
C ASN A 267 7.15 23.17 3.95
N VAL A 268 7.83 23.02 2.81
CA VAL A 268 7.23 23.19 1.48
C VAL A 268 7.16 21.85 0.76
N PHE A 269 6.00 21.55 0.18
CA PHE A 269 5.81 20.40 -0.70
C PHE A 269 5.19 20.83 -2.03
N LEU A 270 5.66 20.27 -3.14
CA LEU A 270 5.07 20.50 -4.46
C LEU A 270 5.12 19.24 -5.33
N MET A 271 3.97 18.84 -5.88
CA MET A 271 3.94 18.04 -7.10
C MET A 271 4.07 18.96 -8.32
N VAL A 272 5.19 18.87 -9.01
CA VAL A 272 5.50 19.70 -10.18
C VAL A 272 5.24 18.91 -11.46
N ARG A 273 4.70 19.58 -12.46
CA ARG A 273 4.47 19.04 -13.80
C ARG A 273 5.13 19.93 -14.83
N LYS A 274 5.27 19.45 -16.07
CA LYS A 274 5.85 20.22 -17.17
C LYS A 274 5.21 21.60 -17.32
N MET A 275 3.88 21.66 -17.36
CA MET A 275 3.12 22.90 -17.43
C MET A 275 1.88 22.84 -16.53
N ALA A 276 1.72 23.83 -15.65
CA ALA A 276 0.57 23.95 -14.75
C ALA A 276 -0.13 25.29 -14.94
N HIS A 277 -1.34 25.30 -15.50
CA HIS A 277 -2.10 26.53 -15.72
C HIS A 277 -1.30 27.62 -16.48
N GLY A 278 -0.48 27.20 -17.45
CA GLY A 278 0.39 28.10 -18.22
C GLY A 278 1.72 28.45 -17.55
N ILE A 279 2.03 27.90 -16.37
CA ILE A 279 3.27 28.12 -15.64
C ILE A 279 4.20 26.92 -15.84
N ASP A 280 5.44 27.16 -16.22
CA ASP A 280 6.49 26.13 -16.38
C ASP A 280 6.98 25.57 -15.03
N MET A 281 7.88 24.58 -15.06
CA MET A 281 8.41 23.97 -13.83
C MET A 281 9.09 25.01 -12.92
N THR A 282 9.94 25.88 -13.49
CA THR A 282 10.65 26.92 -12.73
C THR A 282 9.69 27.88 -12.04
N GLY A 283 8.66 28.35 -12.76
CA GLY A 283 7.64 29.23 -12.20
C GLY A 283 6.83 28.55 -11.10
N GLN A 284 6.48 27.26 -11.27
CA GLN A 284 5.79 26.48 -10.24
C GLN A 284 6.64 26.33 -8.97
N LEU A 285 7.92 25.95 -9.11
CA LEU A 285 8.85 25.79 -8.00
C LEU A 285 9.06 27.11 -7.25
N ARG A 286 9.31 28.21 -7.98
CA ARG A 286 9.48 29.55 -7.39
C ARG A 286 8.24 30.01 -6.65
N ALA A 287 7.05 29.79 -7.23
CA ALA A 287 5.79 30.14 -6.57
C ALA A 287 5.56 29.34 -5.29
N ALA A 288 5.99 28.07 -5.23
CA ALA A 288 5.84 27.25 -4.04
C ALA A 288 6.73 27.73 -2.88
N VAL A 289 8.00 28.03 -3.14
CA VAL A 289 8.93 28.48 -2.09
C VAL A 289 8.66 29.91 -1.61
N GLY A 290 8.10 30.76 -2.49
CA GLY A 290 7.76 32.15 -2.18
C GLY A 290 6.51 32.34 -1.31
N ARG A 291 5.68 31.31 -1.14
CA ARG A 291 4.55 31.35 -0.20
C ARG A 291 5.08 31.26 1.22
N ARG A 292 4.83 32.32 2.01
CA ARG A 292 4.84 32.27 3.47
C ARG A 292 3.38 32.05 3.88
N GLU A 293 3.08 30.87 4.41
CA GLU A 293 1.79 30.62 5.06
C GLU A 293 1.66 31.43 6.36
#